data_AF-A0A7J8Z2C6-F1
#
_entry.id   AF-A0A7J8Z2C6-F1
#
_cell.length_a   1.000
_cell.length_b   1.000
_cell.length_c   1.000
_cell.angle_alpha   90.00
_cell.angle_beta   90.00
_cell.angle_gamma   90.00
#
_symmetry.space_group_name_H-M   'P 1'
#
loop_
_entity.id
_entity.type
_entity.pdbx_description
1 polymer ?
#
loop_
_entity_poly.entity_id
_entity_poly.type
_entity_poly.pdbx_seq_one_letter_code
_entity_poly.pdbx_strand_id
1 'polypeptide(L)' 'MLSRKDNSDFGWHEHKHLVVAEDVVWNSYIILLKK' A
#
# COMPACT_ATOMS: atom_id res chain seq x y z
N MET A 1 -14.26 -13.50 -12.60
CA MET A 1 -12.79 -13.41 -12.56
C MET A 1 -12.40 -13.26 -11.10
N LEU A 2 -11.60 -14.18 -10.58
CA LEU A 2 -11.21 -14.19 -9.16
C LEU A 2 -10.43 -12.92 -8.86
N SER A 3 -10.99 -12.08 -7.99
CA SER A 3 -10.35 -10.90 -7.43
C SER A 3 -8.98 -11.30 -6.91
N ARG A 4 -7.92 -10.66 -7.42
CA ARG A 4 -6.58 -10.80 -6.90
C ARG A 4 -6.64 -10.43 -5.41
N LYS A 5 -6.66 -11.44 -4.55
CA LYS A 5 -6.53 -11.27 -3.11
C LYS A 5 -5.05 -11.07 -2.85
N ASP A 6 -4.52 -9.91 -3.21
CA ASP A 6 -3.24 -9.48 -2.68
C ASP A 6 -3.45 -9.29 -1.18
N ASN A 7 -2.87 -10.16 -0.37
CA ASN A 7 -2.73 -9.91 1.08
C ASN A 7 -1.63 -8.87 1.34
N SER A 8 -1.36 -7.95 0.41
CA SER A 8 -0.41 -6.88 0.61
C SER A 8 -1.13 -5.67 1.16
N ASP A 9 -0.58 -5.11 2.24
CA ASP A 9 -1.06 -3.87 2.84
C ASP A 9 -0.93 -2.66 1.89
N PHE A 10 -0.21 -2.84 0.77
CA PHE A 10 -0.04 -1.87 -0.31
C PHE A 10 -0.69 -2.38 -1.60
N GLY A 11 -1.55 -1.56 -2.19
CA GLY A 11 -2.09 -1.71 -3.54
C GLY A 11 -1.39 -0.80 -4.54
N TRP A 12 -1.47 -1.15 -5.82
CA TRP A 12 -0.97 -0.32 -6.92
C TRP A 12 -2.15 0.29 -7.70
N HIS A 13 -2.12 1.60 -7.92
CA HIS A 13 -3.12 2.34 -8.67
C HIS A 13 -2.63 2.56 -10.11
N GLU A 14 -3.00 1.64 -11.01
CA GLU A 14 -2.50 1.59 -12.39
C GLU A 14 -2.70 2.89 -13.18
N HIS A 15 -3.84 3.57 -13.03
CA HIS A 15 -4.10 4.80 -13.79
C HIS A 15 -3.29 6.02 -13.34
N LYS A 16 -2.79 6.01 -12.11
CA LYS A 16 -2.07 7.14 -11.54
C LYS A 16 -0.59 6.85 -11.32
N HIS A 17 -0.19 5.59 -11.52
CA HIS A 17 1.15 5.06 -11.22
C HIS A 17 1.58 5.39 -9.78
N LEU A 18 0.70 5.09 -8.82
CA LEU A 18 0.92 5.39 -7.39
C LEU A 18 0.66 4.15 -6.54
N VAL A 19 1.40 4.03 -5.44
CA VAL A 19 1.09 3.06 -4.38
C VAL A 19 0.01 3.66 -3.49
N VAL A 20 -1.00 2.85 -3.16
CA VAL A 20 -2.10 3.22 -2.26
C VAL A 20 -2.13 2.21 -1.12
N ALA A 21 -2.27 2.70 0.10
CA ALA A 21 -2.40 1.90 1.31
C ALA A 21 -3.23 2.69 2.33
N GLU A 22 -3.69 2.00 3.37
CA GLU A 22 -4.35 2.67 4.50
C GLU A 22 -3.36 3.57 5.26
N ASP A 23 -3.88 4.63 5.88
CA ASP A 23 -3.07 5.61 6.61
C ASP A 23 -2.22 4.96 7.71
N VAL A 24 -2.74 3.93 8.38
CA VAL A 24 -2.05 3.20 9.45
C VAL A 24 -0.82 2.44 8.93
N VAL A 25 -0.92 1.90 7.72
CA VAL A 25 0.16 1.17 7.03
C VAL A 25 1.23 2.17 6.58
N TRP A 26 0.82 3.27 5.94
CA TRP A 26 1.72 4.32 5.50
C TRP A 26 2.50 4.95 6.66
N ASN A 27 1.80 5.27 7.74
CA ASN A 27 2.42 5.88 8.91
C ASN A 27 3.45 4.94 9.55
N SER A 28 3.14 3.65 9.65
CA SER A 28 4.08 2.64 10.15
C SER A 28 5.35 2.55 9.29
N TYR A 29 5.20 2.57 7.95
CA TYR A 29 6.34 2.56 7.03
C TYR A 29 7.22 3.82 7.16
N ILE A 30 6.61 5.00 7.25
CA ILE A 30 7.33 6.27 7.42
C ILE A 30 8.09 6.28 8.75
N ILE A 31 7.45 5.86 9.85
CA ILE A 31 8.07 5.77 11.17
C ILE A 31 9.27 4.81 11.14
N LEU A 32 9.14 3.68 10.44
CA LEU A 32 10.21 2.67 10.33
C LEU A 32 11.41 3.20 9.53
N LEU A 33 11.18 3.97 8.47
CA LEU A 33 12.23 4.57 7.65
C LEU A 33 12.98 5.72 8.37
N LYS A 34 12.38 6.31 9.40
CA LYS A 34 12.92 7.46 10.14
C LYS A 34 13.85 7.09 11.31
N LYS A 35 14.18 5.82 11.47
CA LYS A 35 15.09 5.29 12.50
C LYS A 35 16.49 5.09 11.97
#